data_AF-A0A2H0TJU3-F1
#
_entry.id   AF-A0A2H0TJU3-F1
#
_cell.length_a   1.000
_cell.length_b   1.000
_cell.length_c   1.000
_cell.angle_alpha   90.00
_cell.angle_beta   90.00
_cell.angle_gamma   90.00
#
_symmetry.space_group_name_H-M   'P 1'
#
loop_
_entity.id
_entity.type
_entity.pdbx_description
1 polymer ?
#
loop_
_entity_poly.entity_id
_entity_poly.type
_entity_poly.pdbx_seq_one_letter_code
_entity_poly.pdbx_strand_id
1 'polypeptide(L)'
;SAVNVLPLIYNEKEMKFKVIVFDLQKAYASVKKIKFFPPRKIGRKKTFPIYKFFDNKNNYILEVRYGDAKANALQRGMWTHTENAELFFKELLAGGYKINEPLITLIAKILVSRKNTHEKILQHFFNFAK
;
A
#
# COMPACT_ATOMS: atom_id res chain seq x y z
N SER A 1 -4.76 19.51 -11.79
CA SER A 1 -5.27 18.71 -10.65
C SER A 1 -4.18 17.75 -10.24
N ALA A 2 -3.64 17.86 -9.02
CA ALA A 2 -2.59 16.96 -8.51
C ALA A 2 -3.24 15.81 -7.76
N VAL A 3 -3.11 14.57 -8.27
CA VAL A 3 -3.60 13.38 -7.59
C VAL A 3 -2.62 13.05 -6.46
N ASN A 4 -3.04 13.28 -5.21
CA ASN A 4 -2.26 12.86 -4.05
C ASN A 4 -2.57 11.39 -3.75
N VAL A 5 -1.60 10.52 -3.93
CA VAL A 5 -1.72 9.10 -3.58
C VAL A 5 -1.32 8.94 -2.11
N LEU A 6 -2.27 8.50 -1.29
CA LEU A 6 -2.11 8.28 0.15
C LEU A 6 -2.05 6.77 0.42
N PRO A 7 -0.87 6.15 0.44
CA PRO A 7 -0.77 4.73 0.79
C PRO A 7 -1.23 4.50 2.24
N LEU A 8 -2.19 3.60 2.37
CA LEU A 8 -2.68 3.08 3.64
C LEU A 8 -2.01 1.73 3.90
N ILE A 9 -1.28 1.65 5.00
CA ILE A 9 -0.52 0.48 5.42
C ILE A 9 -1.25 -0.16 6.59
N TYR A 10 -1.59 -1.44 6.46
CA TYR A 10 -2.28 -2.22 7.48
C TYR A 10 -1.34 -3.25 8.10
N ASN A 11 -1.37 -3.33 9.42
CA ASN A 11 -0.92 -4.50 10.15
C ASN A 11 -2.18 -5.22 10.66
N GLU A 12 -2.67 -6.17 9.86
CA GLU A 12 -3.91 -6.90 10.14
C GLU A 12 -3.84 -7.70 11.45
N LYS A 13 -2.68 -8.32 11.73
CA LYS A 13 -2.48 -9.12 12.96
C LYS A 13 -2.66 -8.30 14.22
N GLU A 14 -2.21 -7.05 14.20
CA GLU A 14 -2.32 -6.13 15.34
C GLU A 14 -3.55 -5.22 15.25
N MET A 15 -4.35 -5.33 14.19
CA MET A 15 -5.43 -4.40 13.84
C MET A 15 -5.00 -2.93 13.92
N LYS A 16 -3.84 -2.61 13.33
CA LYS A 16 -3.31 -1.25 13.27
C LYS A 16 -3.21 -0.79 11.82
N PHE A 17 -3.31 0.51 11.64
CA PHE A 17 -3.12 1.14 10.35
C PHE A 17 -2.27 2.40 10.45
N LYS A 18 -1.66 2.75 9.33
CA LYS A 18 -0.92 3.99 9.14
C LYS A 18 -1.18 4.55 7.74
N VAL A 19 -1.54 5.83 7.65
CA VAL A 19 -1.58 6.60 6.41
C VAL A 19 -0.29 7.42 6.36
N ILE A 20 0.51 7.19 5.32
CA ILE A 20 1.74 7.92 5.10
C ILE A 20 1.74 8.56 3.71
N VAL A 21 2.59 9.57 3.53
CA VAL A 21 2.78 10.26 2.25
C VAL A 21 4.25 10.37 1.94
N PHE A 22 4.62 10.07 0.71
CA PHE A 22 5.98 10.27 0.24
C PHE A 22 6.23 11.76 -0.06
N ASP A 23 7.19 12.36 0.62
CA ASP A 23 7.63 13.73 0.38
C ASP A 23 8.57 13.79 -0.82
N LEU A 24 7.96 13.95 -2.00
CA LEU A 24 8.68 13.98 -3.27
C LEU A 24 9.68 15.14 -3.34
N GLN A 25 9.33 16.31 -2.80
CA GLN A 25 10.20 17.49 -2.84
C GLN A 25 11.46 17.25 -2.00
N LYS A 26 11.29 16.74 -0.77
CA LYS A 26 12.42 16.36 0.08
C LYS A 26 13.28 15.27 -0.54
N ALA A 27 12.65 14.25 -1.13
CA ALA A 27 13.35 13.17 -1.80
C ALA A 27 14.25 13.70 -2.92
N TYR A 28 13.71 14.54 -3.81
CA TYR A 28 14.48 15.12 -4.92
C TYR A 28 15.61 16.03 -4.45
N ALA A 29 15.36 16.89 -3.46
CA ALA A 29 16.39 17.76 -2.90
C ALA A 29 17.53 16.98 -2.22
N SER A 30 17.24 15.78 -1.72
CA SER A 30 18.19 14.94 -0.98
C SER A 30 19.05 14.04 -1.85
N VAL A 31 18.73 13.85 -3.14
CA VAL A 31 19.53 13.03 -4.06
C VAL A 31 20.93 13.63 -4.20
N LYS A 32 21.95 12.80 -3.93
CA LYS A 32 23.37 13.14 -4.16
C LYS A 32 24.12 12.11 -4.99
N LYS A 33 23.65 10.86 -5.02
CA LYS A 33 24.30 9.77 -5.75
C LYS A 33 23.26 8.93 -6.48
N ILE A 34 23.57 8.54 -7.70
CA ILE A 34 22.76 7.63 -8.50
C ILE A 34 23.63 6.44 -8.84
N LYS A 35 23.13 5.22 -8.60
CA LYS A 35 23.83 3.98 -8.97
C LYS A 35 22.96 3.17 -9.92
N PHE A 36 23.57 2.76 -11.03
CA PHE A 36 22.96 1.83 -11.97
C PHE A 36 23.19 0.39 -11.52
N PHE A 37 22.12 -0.40 -11.52
CA PHE A 37 22.15 -1.82 -11.24
C PHE A 37 21.77 -2.56 -12.52
N PRO A 38 22.71 -3.29 -13.14
CA PRO A 38 22.43 -4.03 -14.35
C PRO A 38 21.47 -5.19 -14.06
N PRO A 39 20.68 -5.63 -15.05
CA PRO A 39 19.73 -6.70 -14.89
C PRO A 39 20.44 -8.02 -14.55
N ARG A 40 20.00 -8.67 -13.47
CA ARG A 40 20.57 -9.91 -12.94
C ARG A 40 19.69 -11.11 -13.29
N LYS A 41 20.30 -12.29 -13.42
CA LYS A 41 19.56 -13.54 -13.65
C LYS A 41 19.16 -14.13 -12.30
N ILE A 42 17.85 -14.32 -12.09
CA ILE A 42 17.28 -15.00 -10.92
C ILE A 42 16.57 -16.25 -11.43
N GLY A 43 17.25 -17.39 -11.35
CA GLY A 43 16.79 -18.65 -11.94
C GLY A 43 16.57 -18.53 -13.45
N ARG A 44 15.32 -18.78 -13.90
CA ARG A 44 14.92 -18.64 -15.32
C ARG A 44 14.53 -17.21 -15.72
N LYS A 45 14.36 -16.29 -14.77
CA LYS A 45 13.91 -14.91 -15.05
C LYS A 45 15.08 -13.93 -14.96
N LYS A 46 15.00 -12.83 -15.70
CA LYS A 46 15.95 -11.71 -15.61
C LYS A 46 15.26 -10.54 -14.92
N THR A 47 15.95 -9.87 -14.00
CA THR A 47 15.45 -8.62 -13.43
C THR A 47 15.55 -7.51 -14.47
N PHE A 48 14.84 -6.41 -14.24
CA PHE A 48 15.01 -5.19 -15.03
C PHE A 48 16.23 -4.39 -14.53
N PRO A 49 16.82 -3.53 -15.39
CA PRO A 49 17.78 -2.53 -14.94
C PRO A 49 17.11 -1.56 -13.96
N ILE A 50 17.87 -1.14 -12.93
CA ILE A 50 17.38 -0.25 -11.88
C ILE A 50 18.37 0.88 -11.67
N TYR A 51 17.88 2.12 -11.65
CA TYR A 51 18.65 3.26 -11.13
C TYR A 51 18.19 3.52 -9.70
N LYS A 52 19.10 3.39 -8.73
CA LYS A 52 18.81 3.71 -7.33
C LYS A 52 19.41 5.05 -6.96
N PHE A 53 18.64 5.84 -6.22
CA PHE A 53 18.97 7.20 -5.83
C PHE A 53 19.26 7.20 -4.33
N PHE A 54 20.35 7.85 -3.95
CA PHE A 54 20.86 7.88 -2.59
C PHE A 54 21.19 9.30 -2.16
N ASP A 55 21.13 9.53 -0.85
CA ASP A 55 21.60 10.77 -0.23
C ASP A 55 23.14 10.82 -0.08
N ASN A 56 23.65 11.86 0.57
CA ASN A 56 25.09 12.01 0.85
C ASN A 56 25.67 10.87 1.71
N LYS A 57 24.86 10.33 2.63
CA LYS A 57 25.19 9.24 3.56
C LYS A 57 25.00 7.85 2.95
N ASN A 58 24.68 7.75 1.66
CA ASN A 58 24.35 6.51 0.95
C ASN A 58 23.03 5.85 1.43
N ASN A 59 22.13 6.58 2.10
CA ASN A 59 20.80 6.07 2.41
C ASN A 59 19.95 6.00 1.14
N TYR A 60 19.14 4.95 1.02
CA TYR A 60 18.23 4.77 -0.10
C TYR A 60 17.08 5.79 -0.04
N ILE A 61 16.72 6.36 -1.20
CA ILE A 61 15.61 7.31 -1.32
C ILE A 61 14.48 6.71 -2.17
N LEU A 62 14.81 6.39 -3.42
CA LEU A 62 13.89 5.86 -4.41
C LEU A 62 14.67 5.13 -5.50
N GLU A 63 13.95 4.43 -6.37
CA GLU A 63 14.52 3.81 -7.55
C GLU A 63 13.62 3.98 -8.77
N VAL A 64 14.22 3.98 -9.94
CA VAL A 64 13.50 3.96 -11.22
C VAL A 64 13.80 2.64 -11.90
N ARG A 65 12.73 1.92 -12.23
CA ARG A 65 12.79 0.63 -12.94
C ARG A 65 12.45 0.87 -14.41
N TYR A 66 13.35 0.50 -15.30
CA TYR A 66 13.12 0.54 -16.74
C TYR A 66 12.77 -0.87 -17.22
N GLY A 67 11.47 -1.14 -17.35
CA GLY A 67 10.97 -2.35 -18.01
C GLY A 67 11.17 -2.31 -19.52
N ASP A 68 11.07 -3.45 -20.20
CA ASP A 68 11.02 -3.52 -21.68
C ASP A 68 9.62 -3.15 -22.21
N ALA A 69 9.43 -2.90 -23.52
CA ALA A 69 8.20 -2.36 -24.11
C ALA A 69 6.93 -3.15 -23.75
N LYS A 70 7.08 -4.44 -23.45
CA LYS A 70 6.01 -5.36 -23.03
C LYS A 70 5.80 -5.43 -21.52
N ALA A 71 6.59 -4.68 -20.73
CA ALA A 71 6.55 -4.72 -19.28
C ALA A 71 5.36 -3.92 -18.74
N ASN A 72 4.69 -4.46 -17.73
CA ASN A 72 3.50 -3.84 -17.13
C ASN A 72 3.85 -2.60 -16.28
N ALA A 73 2.83 -1.84 -15.87
CA ALA A 73 3.01 -0.65 -15.04
C ALA A 73 3.73 -0.94 -13.70
N LEU A 74 3.57 -2.14 -13.14
CA LEU A 74 4.26 -2.58 -11.92
C LEU A 74 5.76 -2.87 -12.14
N GLN A 75 6.20 -2.94 -13.38
CA GLN A 75 7.58 -3.22 -13.77
C GLN A 75 8.32 -1.96 -14.23
N ARG A 76 7.63 -0.81 -14.30
CA ARG A 76 8.15 0.45 -14.85
C ARG A 76 7.90 1.62 -13.89
N GLY A 77 8.69 2.68 -14.03
CA GLY A 77 8.48 3.95 -13.33
C GLY A 77 9.23 4.09 -12.01
N MET A 78 8.81 5.07 -11.21
CA MET A 78 9.39 5.39 -9.91
C MET A 78 8.82 4.47 -8.84
N TRP A 79 9.72 3.89 -8.06
CA TRP A 79 9.44 3.03 -6.93
C TRP A 79 10.17 3.57 -5.70
N THR A 80 9.60 3.32 -4.54
CA THR A 80 10.29 3.52 -3.27
C THR A 80 9.89 2.39 -2.32
N HIS A 81 10.66 2.21 -1.25
CA HIS A 81 10.45 1.18 -0.25
C HIS A 81 10.20 1.85 1.09
N THR A 82 9.01 1.68 1.65
CA THR A 82 8.57 2.39 2.85
C THR A 82 9.56 2.25 4.01
N GLU A 83 10.09 1.05 4.25
CA GLU A 83 11.05 0.80 5.34
C GLU A 83 12.43 1.42 5.07
N ASN A 84 12.97 1.29 3.86
CA ASN A 84 14.34 1.76 3.55
C ASN A 84 14.40 3.27 3.33
N ALA A 85 13.28 3.88 2.96
CA ALA A 85 13.15 5.31 2.68
C ALA A 85 12.25 6.00 3.70
N GLU A 86 12.12 5.45 4.92
CA GLU A 86 11.21 5.96 5.97
C GLU A 86 11.38 7.47 6.21
N LEU A 87 12.61 7.98 6.15
CA LEU A 87 12.93 9.41 6.31
C LEU A 87 12.25 10.33 5.29
N PHE A 88 11.77 9.79 4.18
CA PHE A 88 11.07 10.49 3.11
C PHE A 88 9.56 10.28 3.15
N PHE A 89 9.05 9.57 4.15
CA PHE A 89 7.63 9.44 4.41
C PHE A 89 7.22 10.33 5.58
N LYS A 90 6.09 10.99 5.41
CA LYS A 90 5.40 11.70 6.48
C LYS A 90 4.18 10.89 6.90
N GLU A 91 4.10 10.57 8.18
CA GLU A 91 2.90 10.01 8.78
C GLU A 91 1.82 11.10 8.87
N LEU A 92 0.64 10.81 8.33
CA LEU A 92 -0.53 11.69 8.44
C LEU A 92 -1.49 11.23 9.54
N LEU A 93 -1.67 9.91 9.64
CA LEU A 93 -2.61 9.30 10.57
C LEU A 93 -2.09 7.91 10.93
N ALA A 94 -2.18 7.55 12.21
CA ALA A 94 -1.96 6.19 12.67
C ALA A 94 -3.00 5.85 13.74
N GLY A 95 -3.38 4.59 13.83
CA GLY A 95 -4.36 4.15 14.82
C GLY A 95 -4.55 2.65 14.86
N GLY A 96 -5.28 2.22 15.87
CA GLY A 96 -5.87 0.89 15.94
C GLY A 96 -7.31 0.91 15.43
N TYR A 97 -7.78 -0.21 14.92
CA TYR A 97 -9.19 -0.42 14.61
C TYR A 97 -9.68 -1.72 15.25
N LYS A 98 -11.00 -1.89 15.32
CA LYS A 98 -11.63 -3.14 15.71
C LYS A 98 -12.63 -3.52 14.64
N ILE A 99 -12.67 -4.81 14.33
CA ILE A 99 -13.64 -5.35 13.38
C ILE A 99 -14.97 -5.53 14.11
N ASN A 100 -16.04 -4.95 13.56
CA ASN A 100 -17.39 -5.20 14.04
C ASN A 100 -17.92 -6.51 13.43
N GLU A 101 -17.47 -7.63 14.00
CA GLU A 101 -17.83 -8.98 13.55
C GLU A 101 -19.35 -9.21 13.44
N PRO A 102 -20.19 -8.76 14.39
CA PRO A 102 -21.64 -8.85 14.24
C PRO A 102 -22.17 -8.17 12.97
N LEU A 103 -21.68 -6.95 12.69
CA LEU A 103 -22.11 -6.18 11.52
C LEU A 103 -21.62 -6.83 10.21
N ILE A 104 -20.37 -7.28 10.15
CA ILE A 104 -19.83 -7.96 8.97
C ILE A 104 -20.60 -9.25 8.72
N THR A 105 -20.86 -10.03 9.76
CA THR A 105 -21.63 -11.27 9.68
C THR A 105 -23.05 -11.00 9.20
N LEU A 106 -23.70 -9.93 9.69
CA LEU A 106 -25.02 -9.51 9.24
C LEU A 106 -25.01 -9.19 7.74
N ILE A 107 -24.10 -8.35 7.28
CA ILE A 107 -23.98 -7.96 5.87
C ILE A 107 -23.69 -9.18 4.99
N ALA A 108 -22.76 -10.06 5.41
CA ALA A 108 -22.42 -11.27 4.68
C ALA A 108 -23.65 -12.19 4.52
N LYS A 109 -24.40 -12.40 5.61
CA LYS A 109 -25.63 -13.21 5.59
C LYS A 109 -26.70 -12.58 4.69
N ILE A 110 -26.88 -11.26 4.75
CA ILE A 110 -27.77 -10.49 3.88
C ILE A 110 -27.42 -10.75 2.40
N LEU A 111 -26.16 -10.54 2.00
CA LEU A 111 -25.74 -10.64 0.60
C LEU A 111 -25.98 -12.01 -0.04
N VAL A 112 -25.90 -13.11 0.72
CA VAL A 112 -26.06 -14.48 0.20
C VAL A 112 -27.45 -15.08 0.43
N SER A 113 -28.37 -14.31 1.03
CA SER A 113 -29.69 -14.81 1.43
C SER A 113 -30.80 -14.54 0.42
N ARG A 114 -31.74 -15.49 0.32
CA ARG A 114 -33.02 -15.29 -0.39
C ARG A 114 -33.91 -14.31 0.38
N LYS A 115 -34.84 -13.64 -0.31
CA LYS A 115 -35.72 -12.59 0.23
C LYS A 115 -36.41 -12.96 1.56
N ASN A 116 -36.98 -14.15 1.68
CA ASN A 116 -37.68 -14.56 2.91
C ASN A 116 -36.73 -14.74 4.11
N THR A 117 -35.47 -15.10 3.85
CA THR A 117 -34.44 -15.23 4.89
C THR A 117 -33.95 -13.85 5.32
N HIS A 118 -33.86 -12.90 4.38
CA HIS A 118 -33.56 -11.49 4.65
C HIS A 118 -34.53 -10.88 5.68
N GLU A 119 -35.83 -11.03 5.47
CA GLU A 119 -36.86 -10.49 6.36
C GLU A 119 -36.73 -11.05 7.78
N LYS A 120 -36.43 -12.35 7.92
CA LYS A 120 -36.17 -12.99 9.22
C LYS A 120 -34.89 -12.49 9.89
N ILE A 121 -33.81 -12.31 9.13
CA ILE A 121 -32.54 -11.78 9.65
C ILE A 121 -32.72 -10.36 10.18
N LEU A 122 -33.44 -9.49 9.45
CA LEU A 122 -33.73 -8.13 9.89
C LEU A 122 -34.56 -8.14 11.19
N GLN A 123 -35.62 -8.94 11.27
CA GLN A 123 -36.42 -9.06 12.48
C GLN A 123 -35.60 -9.52 13.69
N HIS A 124 -34.69 -10.49 13.50
CA HIS A 124 -33.88 -11.03 14.59
C HIS A 124 -32.81 -10.05 15.09
N PHE A 125 -32.25 -9.19 14.23
CA PHE A 125 -31.23 -8.21 14.65
C PHE A 125 -31.83 -6.92 15.24
N PHE A 126 -32.97 -6.44 14.72
CA PHE A 126 -33.59 -5.21 15.22
C PHE A 126 -34.47 -5.40 16.46
N ASN A 127 -34.93 -6.63 16.77
CA ASN A 127 -35.65 -6.89 18.02
C ASN A 127 -34.76 -6.93 19.28
N PHE A 128 -33.44 -7.08 19.14
CA PHE A 128 -32.49 -7.00 20.27
C PHE A 128 -32.11 -5.55 20.64
N ALA A 129 -32.64 -4.55 19.93
CA ALA A 129 -32.38 -3.12 20.20
C ALA A 129 -33.46 -2.45 21.08
N LYS A 130 -34.38 -3.23 21.66
CA LYS A 130 -35.31 -2.81 22.72
C LYS A 130 -34.86 -3.38 24.06
#